data_AF-A0A2N7Q019-F1
#
_entry.id   AF-A0A2N7Q019-F1
#
_cell.length_a   1.000
_cell.length_b   1.000
_cell.length_c   1.000
_cell.angle_alpha   90.00
_cell.angle_beta   90.00
_cell.angle_gamma   90.00
#
_symmetry.space_group_name_H-M   'P 1'
#
loop_
_entity.id
_entity.type
_entity.pdbx_description
1 polymer ?
#
loop_
_entity_poly.entity_id
_entity_poly.type
_entity_poly.pdbx_seq_one_letter_code
_entity_poly.pdbx_strand_id
1 'polypeptide(L)'
;MENDGKDVVIKENDESLGQEYRNTEDFETVKDFFLDLKQSTFYLSYAEELYLDYILKKKVPKEVILQGIEKYMYRLPEFKRRKAMLFMCDNDINTSITDFIRRMWANSDEYWYIGRFDLHIKRLKYTGLDKKYDLDLDKTPYPTTEEEAASILNSIKRRIFEKEWHLLSQETKSIVLQRYEKFKKFPELYDRMIMDHVLHVLNLDWIDLYALS
;
A
#
# COMPACT_ATOMS: atom_id res chain seq x y z
N MET A 1 -23.97 2.57 -34.61
CA MET A 1 -24.15 1.83 -33.36
C MET A 1 -23.09 2.36 -32.41
N GLU A 2 -23.54 3.17 -31.47
CA GLU A 2 -22.73 3.93 -30.54
C GLU A 2 -21.92 2.98 -29.65
N ASN A 3 -20.64 3.32 -29.50
CA ASN A 3 -19.71 2.62 -28.65
C ASN A 3 -19.84 3.30 -27.28
N ASP A 4 -20.68 2.73 -26.41
CA ASP A 4 -20.82 3.16 -25.02
C ASP A 4 -19.49 2.93 -24.30
N GLY A 5 -18.65 3.96 -24.31
CA GLY A 5 -17.54 4.12 -23.40
C GLY A 5 -18.11 4.11 -21.98
N LYS A 6 -18.05 2.96 -21.32
CA LYS A 6 -18.17 2.92 -19.86
C LYS A 6 -16.93 3.58 -19.30
N ASP A 7 -16.97 4.90 -19.21
CA ASP A 7 -16.15 5.65 -18.29
C ASP A 7 -16.27 4.96 -16.94
N VAL A 8 -15.15 4.43 -16.45
CA VAL A 8 -15.01 4.19 -15.01
C VAL A 8 -15.03 5.58 -14.42
N VAL A 9 -16.23 6.03 -14.06
CA VAL A 9 -16.45 7.28 -13.36
C VAL A 9 -15.77 7.11 -12.00
N ILE A 10 -14.48 7.46 -11.93
CA ILE A 10 -13.87 7.93 -10.69
C ILE A 10 -14.62 9.21 -10.42
N LYS A 11 -15.75 9.09 -9.70
CA LYS A 11 -16.64 10.21 -9.42
C LYS A 11 -15.80 11.34 -8.87
N GLU A 12 -15.85 12.47 -9.56
CA GLU A 12 -15.47 13.81 -9.12
C GLU A 12 -16.34 14.22 -7.91
N ASN A 13 -16.27 13.46 -6.83
CA ASN A 13 -16.73 13.87 -5.53
C ASN A 13 -15.49 14.00 -4.67
N ASP A 14 -14.88 15.18 -4.77
CA ASP A 14 -13.77 15.69 -3.96
C ASP A 14 -14.04 15.58 -2.44
N GLU A 15 -15.30 15.36 -2.03
CA GLU A 15 -15.70 15.08 -0.65
C GLU A 15 -15.71 13.57 -0.28
N SER A 16 -15.73 12.67 -1.26
CA SER A 16 -15.78 11.21 -1.05
C SER A 16 -14.40 10.54 -1.06
N LEU A 17 -13.41 11.13 -1.76
CA LEU A 17 -12.02 10.66 -1.76
C LEU A 17 -11.26 10.99 -0.45
N GLY A 18 -11.85 11.81 0.42
CA GLY A 18 -11.33 12.19 1.74
C GLY A 18 -12.04 11.53 2.93
N GLN A 19 -13.13 10.77 2.71
CA GLN A 19 -13.95 10.19 3.78
C GLN A 19 -14.11 8.66 3.70
N GLU A 20 -13.21 7.94 3.04
CA GLU A 20 -13.11 6.49 3.26
C GLU A 20 -12.52 6.24 4.66
N TYR A 21 -13.41 6.09 5.65
CA TYR A 21 -13.18 5.58 6.99
C TYR A 21 -11.71 5.64 7.44
N ARG A 22 -11.18 6.85 7.60
CA ARG A 22 -9.98 7.04 8.41
C ARG A 22 -10.38 6.47 9.76
N ASN A 23 -9.82 5.33 10.16
CA ASN A 23 -9.96 4.87 11.54
C ASN A 23 -9.33 5.98 12.38
N THR A 24 -10.17 6.91 12.82
CA THR A 24 -9.72 8.21 13.32
C THR A 24 -8.92 7.98 14.59
N GLU A 25 -9.31 6.96 15.37
CA GLU A 25 -8.56 6.50 16.53
C GLU A 25 -7.16 6.01 16.15
N ASP A 26 -7.02 5.14 15.14
CA ASP A 26 -5.70 4.63 14.74
C ASP A 26 -4.81 5.74 14.16
N PHE A 27 -5.40 6.64 13.37
CA PHE A 27 -4.69 7.80 12.85
C PHE A 27 -4.14 8.67 13.97
N GLU A 28 -4.98 9.08 14.91
CA GLU A 28 -4.58 9.92 16.04
C GLU A 28 -3.56 9.20 16.92
N THR A 29 -3.73 7.91 17.17
CA THR A 29 -2.78 7.10 17.97
C THR A 29 -1.39 7.06 17.34
N VAL A 30 -1.29 6.77 16.05
CA VAL A 30 -0.01 6.69 15.35
C VAL A 30 0.63 8.08 15.22
N LYS A 31 -0.18 9.10 14.95
CA LYS A 31 0.26 10.49 14.90
C LYS A 31 0.90 10.91 16.22
N ASP A 32 0.17 10.77 17.32
CA ASP A 32 0.61 11.24 18.64
C ASP A 32 1.87 10.49 19.07
N PHE A 33 1.91 9.17 18.87
CA PHE A 33 3.09 8.36 19.14
C PHE A 33 4.34 8.83 18.38
N PHE A 34 4.21 9.12 17.08
CA PHE A 34 5.33 9.61 16.29
C PHE A 34 5.81 10.99 16.76
N LEU A 35 4.88 11.90 17.08
CA LEU A 35 5.20 13.25 17.54
C LEU A 35 5.88 13.24 18.92
N ASP A 36 5.46 12.35 19.81
CA ASP A 36 6.08 12.11 21.11
C ASP A 36 7.54 11.64 20.93
N LEU A 37 7.78 10.64 20.07
CA LEU A 37 9.13 10.17 19.76
C LEU A 37 10.01 11.24 19.10
N LYS A 38 9.39 12.12 18.32
CA LYS A 38 10.04 13.29 17.70
C LYS A 38 10.35 14.39 18.72
N GLN A 39 9.78 14.32 19.93
CA GLN A 39 9.79 15.39 20.94
C GLN A 39 9.31 16.72 20.35
N SER A 40 8.24 16.67 19.57
CA SER A 40 7.69 17.81 18.85
C SER A 40 6.25 18.04 19.25
N THR A 41 5.91 19.26 19.66
CA THR A 41 4.53 19.71 19.88
C THR A 41 3.82 20.09 18.58
N PHE A 42 4.50 20.01 17.44
CA PHE A 42 3.97 20.41 16.15
C PHE A 42 3.27 19.26 15.42
N TYR A 43 2.23 19.63 14.67
CA TYR A 43 1.47 18.80 13.75
C TYR A 43 2.35 18.06 12.71
N LEU A 44 1.83 16.97 12.16
CA LEU A 44 2.41 16.34 10.98
C LEU A 44 2.34 17.30 9.79
N SER A 45 3.38 17.35 8.97
CA SER A 45 3.26 18.00 7.68
C SER A 45 2.25 17.26 6.79
N TYR A 46 1.65 17.94 5.81
CA TYR A 46 0.73 17.33 4.84
C TYR A 46 1.31 16.05 4.18
N ALA A 47 2.62 16.01 3.91
CA ALA A 47 3.26 14.81 3.38
C ALA A 47 3.30 13.66 4.39
N GLU A 48 3.52 13.95 5.68
CA GLU A 48 3.47 12.94 6.73
C GLU A 48 2.04 12.45 6.97
N GLU A 49 1.03 13.31 6.91
CA GLU A 49 -0.38 12.92 6.99
C GLU A 49 -0.78 12.03 5.80
N LEU A 50 -0.38 12.41 4.57
CA LEU A 50 -0.61 11.59 3.38
C LEU A 50 0.06 10.22 3.48
N TYR A 51 1.27 10.15 4.05
CA TYR A 51 1.95 8.89 4.27
C TYR A 51 1.26 8.06 5.35
N LEU A 52 0.80 8.69 6.43
CA LEU A 52 0.05 8.01 7.49
C LEU A 52 -1.25 7.41 6.97
N ASP A 53 -2.02 8.15 6.17
CA ASP A 53 -3.20 7.62 5.50
C ASP A 53 -2.85 6.44 4.59
N TYR A 54 -1.75 6.54 3.85
CA TYR A 54 -1.28 5.47 2.97
C TYR A 54 -0.96 4.17 3.73
N ILE A 55 -0.27 4.24 4.86
CA ILE A 55 0.07 3.03 5.64
C ILE A 55 -1.14 2.43 6.36
N LEU A 56 -2.07 3.25 6.84
CA LEU A 56 -3.29 2.77 7.51
C LEU A 56 -4.23 2.05 6.54
N LYS A 57 -4.22 2.41 5.25
CA LYS A 57 -4.97 1.68 4.21
C LYS A 57 -4.54 0.21 4.05
N LYS A 58 -3.35 -0.16 4.52
CA LYS A 58 -2.90 -1.57 4.53
C LYS A 58 -3.67 -2.45 5.52
N LYS A 59 -4.52 -1.86 6.37
CA LYS A 59 -5.39 -2.54 7.35
C LYS A 59 -4.63 -3.45 8.31
N VAL A 60 -3.36 -3.13 8.57
CA VAL A 60 -2.54 -3.78 9.60
C VAL A 60 -2.81 -3.16 10.97
N PRO A 61 -2.71 -3.92 12.07
CA PRO A 61 -2.88 -3.35 13.41
C PRO A 61 -1.92 -2.17 13.62
N LYS A 62 -2.42 -1.07 14.19
CA LYS A 62 -1.62 0.13 14.45
C LYS A 62 -0.36 -0.20 15.26
N GLU A 63 -0.42 -1.16 16.18
CA GLU A 63 0.70 -1.58 17.02
C GLU A 63 1.89 -2.07 16.18
N VAL A 64 1.64 -2.71 15.04
CA VAL A 64 2.69 -3.16 14.11
C VAL A 64 3.35 -1.96 13.41
N ILE A 65 2.56 -0.93 13.09
CA ILE A 65 3.05 0.35 12.56
C ILE A 65 3.90 1.05 13.62
N LEU A 66 3.41 1.15 14.86
CA LEU A 66 4.14 1.77 15.98
C LEU A 66 5.50 1.11 16.19
N GLN A 67 5.57 -0.23 16.15
CA GLN A 67 6.83 -0.98 16.24
C GLN A 67 7.83 -0.59 15.15
N GLY A 68 7.37 -0.41 13.91
CA GLY A 68 8.23 0.04 12.81
C GLY A 68 8.76 1.46 13.02
N ILE A 69 7.89 2.37 13.46
CA ILE A 69 8.26 3.76 13.80
C ILE A 69 9.30 3.76 14.93
N GLU A 70 9.04 3.01 15.99
CA GLU A 70 9.92 2.91 17.16
C GLU A 70 11.31 2.39 16.78
N LYS A 71 11.37 1.29 16.02
CA LYS A 71 12.63 0.72 15.50
C LYS A 71 13.46 1.76 14.73
N TYR A 72 12.82 2.55 13.86
CA TYR A 72 13.51 3.60 13.13
C TYR A 72 14.00 4.72 14.05
N MET A 73 13.10 5.27 14.88
CA MET A 73 13.38 6.45 15.70
C MET A 73 14.43 6.20 16.78
N TYR A 74 14.46 5.01 17.39
CA TYR A 74 15.45 4.68 18.42
C TYR A 74 16.86 4.43 17.89
N ARG A 75 17.02 4.12 16.61
CA ARG A 75 18.36 4.11 15.96
C ARG A 75 18.91 5.51 15.74
N LEU A 76 18.06 6.53 15.75
CA LEU A 76 18.48 7.91 15.62
C LEU A 76 18.86 8.52 16.99
N PRO A 77 19.95 9.30 17.06
CA PRO A 77 20.18 10.22 18.17
C PRO A 77 19.03 11.21 18.31
N GLU A 78 18.73 11.66 19.54
CA GLU A 78 17.57 12.53 19.83
C GLU A 78 17.50 13.79 18.96
N PHE A 79 18.64 14.46 18.72
CA PHE A 79 18.68 15.67 17.89
C PHE A 79 18.32 15.40 16.41
N LYS A 80 18.48 14.17 15.93
CA LYS A 80 18.06 13.76 14.57
C LYS A 80 16.59 13.36 14.52
N ARG A 81 16.04 12.81 15.63
CA ARG A 81 14.61 12.44 15.72
C ARG A 81 13.71 13.63 15.40
N ARG A 82 14.02 14.82 15.92
CA ARG A 82 13.28 16.08 15.67
C ARG A 82 13.14 16.45 14.20
N LYS A 83 14.04 15.96 13.33
CA LYS A 83 14.05 16.24 11.89
C LYS A 83 13.56 15.05 11.06
N ALA A 84 13.32 13.89 11.69
CA ALA A 84 12.80 12.72 11.01
C ALA A 84 11.39 13.01 10.51
N MET A 85 11.09 12.52 9.31
CA MET A 85 9.75 12.54 8.74
C MET A 85 9.16 11.14 8.83
N LEU A 86 7.86 11.01 9.06
CA LEU A 86 7.21 9.72 9.24
C LEU A 86 7.52 8.71 8.12
N PHE A 87 7.48 9.16 6.85
CA PHE A 87 7.77 8.32 5.69
C PHE A 87 9.21 7.80 5.62
N MET A 88 10.15 8.33 6.41
CA MET A 88 11.49 7.76 6.53
C MET A 88 11.49 6.42 7.28
N CYS A 89 10.43 6.13 8.03
CA CYS A 89 10.24 4.86 8.75
C CYS A 89 9.73 3.73 7.83
N ASP A 90 9.51 3.97 6.52
CA ASP A 90 8.82 3.05 5.62
C ASP A 90 9.42 1.64 5.61
N ASN A 91 10.74 1.52 5.56
CA ASN A 91 11.40 0.22 5.55
C ASN A 91 11.16 -0.56 6.85
N ASP A 92 11.26 0.09 8.01
CA ASP A 92 11.07 -0.55 9.32
C ASP A 92 9.59 -0.88 9.59
N ILE A 93 8.67 -0.05 9.09
CA ILE A 93 7.23 -0.33 9.09
C ILE A 93 6.93 -1.55 8.24
N ASN A 94 7.37 -1.59 6.98
CA ASN A 94 7.12 -2.73 6.09
C ASN A 94 7.78 -4.01 6.61
N THR A 95 8.99 -3.92 7.18
CA THR A 95 9.63 -5.07 7.85
C THR A 95 8.77 -5.60 8.99
N SER A 96 8.24 -4.70 9.84
CA SER A 96 7.40 -5.10 10.98
C SER A 96 6.06 -5.71 10.53
N ILE A 97 5.49 -5.22 9.42
CA ILE A 97 4.31 -5.80 8.77
C ILE A 97 4.62 -7.22 8.27
N THR A 98 5.71 -7.39 7.51
CA THR A 98 6.13 -8.70 7.01
C THR A 98 6.34 -9.69 8.17
N ASP A 99 7.06 -9.29 9.21
CA ASP A 99 7.29 -10.13 10.40
C ASP A 99 6.00 -10.49 11.14
N PHE A 100 5.03 -9.57 11.17
CA PHE A 100 3.72 -9.82 11.77
C PHE A 100 2.91 -10.84 10.95
N ILE A 101 2.85 -10.67 9.63
CA ILE A 101 2.18 -11.61 8.73
C ILE A 101 2.83 -12.99 8.83
N ARG A 102 4.16 -13.07 8.71
CA ARG A 102 4.91 -14.32 8.90
C ARG A 102 4.54 -15.01 10.20
N ARG A 103 4.49 -14.29 11.33
CA ARG A 103 4.12 -14.87 12.63
C ARG A 103 2.67 -15.36 12.71
N MET A 104 1.72 -14.65 12.10
CA MET A 104 0.33 -15.11 12.07
C MET A 104 0.18 -16.44 11.32
N TRP A 105 0.95 -16.62 10.25
CA TRP A 105 0.85 -17.81 9.40
C TRP A 105 1.87 -18.90 9.71
N ALA A 106 2.96 -18.61 10.42
CA ALA A 106 3.97 -19.58 10.83
C ALA A 106 3.40 -20.70 11.71
N ASN A 107 2.30 -20.43 12.43
CA ASN A 107 1.59 -21.45 13.19
C ASN A 107 0.73 -22.38 12.31
N SER A 108 0.60 -22.10 11.01
CA SER A 108 -0.26 -22.84 10.08
C SER A 108 0.51 -23.68 9.06
N ASP A 109 1.66 -23.23 8.56
CA ASP A 109 2.47 -23.95 7.56
C ASP A 109 3.90 -23.38 7.46
N GLU A 110 4.90 -24.24 7.28
CA GLU A 110 6.30 -23.88 6.95
C GLU A 110 6.37 -23.12 5.60
N TYR A 111 5.40 -23.35 4.72
CA TYR A 111 5.29 -22.73 3.39
C TYR A 111 4.06 -21.82 3.24
N TRP A 112 3.74 -21.04 4.29
CA TRP A 112 2.55 -20.18 4.31
C TRP A 112 2.35 -19.29 3.06
N TYR A 113 3.45 -18.81 2.48
CA TYR A 113 3.44 -17.94 1.31
C TYR A 113 2.85 -18.64 0.07
N ILE A 114 2.97 -19.97 -0.02
CA ILE A 114 2.41 -20.78 -1.11
C ILE A 114 0.89 -20.77 -1.01
N GLY A 115 0.32 -21.13 0.14
CA GLY A 115 -1.13 -21.15 0.33
C GLY A 115 -1.77 -19.77 0.11
N ARG A 116 -1.07 -18.70 0.52
CA ARG A 116 -1.46 -17.33 0.24
C ARG A 116 -1.41 -17.00 -1.25
N PHE A 117 -0.31 -17.33 -1.93
CA PHE A 117 -0.16 -17.14 -3.37
C PHE A 117 -1.31 -17.81 -4.13
N ASP A 118 -1.60 -19.08 -3.83
CA ASP A 118 -2.68 -19.84 -4.44
C ASP A 118 -4.04 -19.18 -4.22
N LEU A 119 -4.29 -18.65 -3.01
CA LEU A 119 -5.53 -17.93 -2.72
C LEU A 119 -5.66 -16.68 -3.61
N HIS A 120 -4.58 -15.92 -3.81
CA HIS A 120 -4.59 -14.76 -4.71
C HIS A 120 -4.84 -15.16 -6.15
N ILE A 121 -4.14 -16.18 -6.68
CA ILE A 121 -4.34 -16.68 -8.06
C ILE A 121 -5.78 -17.17 -8.25
N LYS A 122 -6.31 -17.95 -7.30
CA LYS A 122 -7.69 -18.43 -7.32
C LYS A 122 -8.69 -17.28 -7.30
N ARG A 123 -8.46 -16.27 -6.45
CA ARG A 123 -9.33 -15.08 -6.37
C ARG A 123 -9.30 -14.27 -7.66
N LEU A 124 -8.13 -14.06 -8.27
CA LEU A 124 -7.97 -13.38 -9.57
C LEU A 124 -8.77 -14.06 -10.69
N LYS A 125 -8.72 -15.40 -10.75
CA LYS A 125 -9.52 -16.20 -11.70
C LYS A 125 -11.01 -16.12 -11.40
N TYR A 126 -11.39 -16.25 -10.13
CA TYR A 126 -12.79 -16.24 -9.70
C TYR A 126 -13.48 -14.90 -9.98
N THR A 127 -12.78 -13.78 -9.79
CA THR A 127 -13.31 -12.44 -10.08
C THR A 127 -13.21 -12.05 -11.55
N GLY A 128 -12.64 -12.91 -12.40
CA GLY A 128 -12.47 -12.65 -13.83
C GLY A 128 -11.43 -11.56 -14.16
N LEU A 129 -10.59 -11.18 -13.20
CA LEU A 129 -9.55 -10.17 -13.40
C LEU A 129 -8.43 -10.70 -14.30
N ASP A 130 -8.20 -12.01 -14.29
CA ASP A 130 -7.32 -12.70 -15.22
C ASP A 130 -7.71 -12.41 -16.68
N LYS A 131 -9.00 -12.51 -17.02
CA LYS A 131 -9.51 -12.21 -18.36
C LYS A 131 -9.56 -10.71 -18.63
N LYS A 132 -10.05 -9.90 -17.67
CA LYS A 132 -10.14 -8.44 -17.81
C LYS A 132 -8.78 -7.83 -18.17
N TYR A 133 -7.71 -8.33 -17.54
CA TYR A 133 -6.36 -7.81 -17.71
C TYR A 133 -5.45 -8.71 -18.55
N ASP A 134 -5.98 -9.70 -19.26
CA ASP A 134 -5.21 -10.63 -20.12
C ASP A 134 -3.98 -11.18 -19.40
N LEU A 135 -4.19 -11.70 -18.18
CA LEU A 135 -3.15 -12.30 -17.35
C LEU A 135 -3.11 -13.80 -17.62
N ASP A 136 -2.01 -14.28 -18.19
CA ASP A 136 -1.76 -15.71 -18.34
C ASP A 136 -1.31 -16.33 -17.00
N LEU A 137 -2.28 -16.53 -16.11
CA LEU A 137 -2.03 -17.09 -14.77
C LEU A 137 -1.64 -18.57 -14.82
N ASP A 138 -1.95 -19.29 -15.91
CA ASP A 138 -1.58 -20.69 -16.07
C ASP A 138 -0.10 -20.86 -16.45
N LYS A 139 0.51 -19.86 -17.11
CA LYS A 139 1.95 -19.81 -17.38
C LYS A 139 2.78 -19.09 -16.31
N THR A 140 2.14 -18.62 -15.25
CA THR A 140 2.86 -17.95 -14.16
C THR A 140 3.71 -19.00 -13.42
N PRO A 141 5.03 -18.78 -13.24
CA PRO A 141 5.88 -19.74 -12.55
C PRO A 141 5.38 -19.94 -11.12
N TYR A 142 5.41 -21.18 -10.66
CA TYR A 142 5.06 -21.48 -9.28
C TYR A 142 6.21 -21.05 -8.36
N PRO A 143 5.95 -20.24 -7.31
CA PRO A 143 7.02 -19.76 -6.44
C PRO A 143 7.60 -20.89 -5.58
N THR A 144 8.92 -20.85 -5.38
CA THR A 144 9.66 -21.74 -4.49
C THR A 144 10.20 -21.03 -3.25
N THR A 145 10.10 -19.70 -3.21
CA THR A 145 10.47 -18.86 -2.07
C THR A 145 9.42 -17.79 -1.79
N GLU A 146 9.48 -17.20 -0.60
CA GLU A 146 8.61 -16.09 -0.21
C GLU A 146 8.85 -14.86 -1.11
N GLU A 147 10.12 -14.57 -1.41
CA GLU A 147 10.51 -13.47 -2.28
C GLU A 147 10.00 -13.66 -3.72
N GLU A 148 10.02 -14.89 -4.23
CA GLU A 148 9.45 -15.22 -5.54
C GLU A 148 7.92 -15.03 -5.54
N ALA A 149 7.22 -15.51 -4.52
CA ALA A 149 5.77 -15.33 -4.41
C ALA A 149 5.38 -13.84 -4.36
N ALA A 150 6.08 -13.05 -3.55
CA ALA A 150 5.87 -11.61 -3.46
C ALA A 150 6.19 -10.91 -4.79
N SER A 151 7.29 -11.28 -5.45
CA SER A 151 7.72 -10.72 -6.73
C SER A 151 6.69 -11.00 -7.83
N ILE A 152 6.18 -12.23 -7.92
CA ILE A 152 5.17 -12.62 -8.92
C ILE A 152 3.88 -11.82 -8.68
N LEU A 153 3.35 -11.79 -7.45
CA LEU A 153 2.14 -11.01 -7.15
C LEU A 153 2.33 -9.52 -7.44
N ASN A 154 3.50 -8.95 -7.11
CA ASN A 154 3.83 -7.58 -7.43
C ASN A 154 3.92 -7.33 -8.95
N SER A 155 4.39 -8.32 -9.74
CA SER A 155 4.39 -8.24 -11.20
C SER A 155 2.98 -8.22 -11.79
N ILE A 156 2.08 -9.05 -11.24
CA ILE A 156 0.65 -9.06 -11.61
C ILE A 156 0.03 -7.71 -11.26
N LYS A 157 0.23 -7.25 -10.02
CA LYS A 157 -0.21 -5.93 -9.53
C LYS A 157 0.22 -4.80 -10.44
N ARG A 158 1.50 -4.80 -10.86
CA ARG A 158 2.06 -3.80 -11.79
C ARG A 158 1.40 -3.84 -13.17
N ARG A 159 1.19 -5.02 -13.75
CA ARG A 159 0.50 -5.15 -15.05
C ARG A 159 -0.91 -4.61 -15.02
N ILE A 160 -1.64 -4.89 -13.94
CA ILE A 160 -2.98 -4.35 -13.70
C ILE A 160 -2.92 -2.83 -13.60
N PHE A 161 -2.01 -2.31 -12.78
CA PHE A 161 -1.80 -0.87 -12.64
C PHE A 161 -1.47 -0.19 -13.97
N GLU A 162 -0.55 -0.73 -14.78
CA GLU A 162 -0.18 -0.16 -16.07
C GLU A 162 -1.39 -0.05 -17.00
N LYS A 163 -2.20 -1.11 -17.10
CA LYS A 163 -3.43 -1.10 -17.92
C LYS A 163 -4.42 -0.05 -17.44
N GLU A 164 -4.70 -0.01 -16.13
CA GLU A 164 -5.63 0.98 -15.55
C GLU A 164 -5.08 2.40 -15.69
N TRP A 165 -3.79 2.60 -15.43
CA TRP A 165 -3.12 3.88 -15.61
C TRP A 165 -3.25 4.38 -17.04
N HIS A 166 -3.06 3.53 -18.06
CA HIS A 166 -3.23 3.95 -19.46
C HIS A 166 -4.64 4.44 -19.77
N LEU A 167 -5.67 3.86 -19.15
CA LEU A 167 -7.07 4.25 -19.34
C LEU A 167 -7.46 5.56 -18.65
N LEU A 168 -6.73 5.99 -17.61
CA LEU A 168 -7.02 7.25 -16.93
C LEU A 168 -6.80 8.47 -17.83
N SER A 169 -7.68 9.48 -17.67
CA SER A 169 -7.51 10.78 -18.33
C SER A 169 -6.21 11.47 -17.89
N GLN A 170 -5.67 12.37 -18.73
CA GLN A 170 -4.47 13.13 -18.37
C GLN A 170 -4.69 14.02 -17.14
N GLU A 171 -5.90 14.52 -16.96
CA GLU A 171 -6.30 15.28 -15.78
C GLU A 171 -6.23 14.42 -14.51
N THR A 172 -6.83 13.23 -14.52
CA THR A 172 -6.78 12.30 -13.38
C THR A 172 -5.34 11.91 -13.03
N LYS A 173 -4.52 11.60 -14.04
CA LYS A 173 -3.10 11.32 -13.86
C LYS A 173 -2.38 12.49 -13.21
N SER A 174 -2.63 13.71 -13.68
CA SER A 174 -2.05 14.93 -13.14
C SER A 174 -2.41 15.11 -11.67
N ILE A 175 -3.68 14.91 -11.30
CA ILE A 175 -4.15 15.00 -9.90
C ILE A 175 -3.42 14.00 -9.01
N VAL A 176 -3.31 12.73 -9.43
CA VAL A 176 -2.60 11.70 -8.65
C VAL A 176 -1.11 12.05 -8.50
N LEU A 177 -0.44 12.47 -9.59
CA LEU A 177 0.98 12.84 -9.55
C LEU A 177 1.23 14.08 -8.66
N GLN A 178 0.33 15.08 -8.71
CA GLN A 178 0.40 16.27 -7.87
C GLN A 178 0.20 15.90 -6.39
N ARG A 179 -0.75 15.02 -6.07
CA ARG A 179 -1.01 14.56 -4.70
C ARG A 179 0.25 14.00 -4.03
N TYR A 180 1.05 13.24 -4.77
CA TYR A 180 2.24 12.58 -4.25
C TYR A 180 3.56 13.31 -4.55
N GLU A 181 3.52 14.54 -5.08
CA GLU A 181 4.71 15.24 -5.58
C GLU A 181 5.85 15.36 -4.56
N LYS A 182 5.51 15.52 -3.27
CA LYS A 182 6.51 15.64 -2.18
C LYS A 182 7.40 14.40 -2.04
N PHE A 183 6.97 13.25 -2.55
CA PHE A 183 7.71 11.99 -2.47
C PHE A 183 8.60 11.74 -3.70
N LYS A 184 8.60 12.59 -4.74
CA LYS A 184 9.45 12.40 -5.96
C LYS A 184 10.95 12.20 -5.66
N LYS A 185 11.44 12.70 -4.52
CA LYS A 185 12.83 12.50 -4.05
C LYS A 185 13.10 11.08 -3.52
N PHE A 186 12.06 10.27 -3.36
CA PHE A 186 12.07 8.88 -2.90
C PHE A 186 11.36 8.01 -3.96
N PRO A 187 12.02 7.71 -5.10
CA PRO A 187 11.35 7.13 -6.27
C PRO A 187 10.58 5.85 -5.97
N GLU A 188 11.18 4.93 -5.21
CA GLU A 188 10.55 3.66 -4.86
C GLU A 188 9.27 3.83 -4.04
N LEU A 189 9.25 4.76 -3.08
CA LEU A 189 8.08 5.06 -2.28
C LEU A 189 7.03 5.80 -3.12
N TYR A 190 7.46 6.76 -3.94
CA TYR A 190 6.58 7.54 -4.83
C TYR A 190 5.82 6.64 -5.80
N ASP A 191 6.53 5.77 -6.52
CA ASP A 191 5.94 4.84 -7.49
C ASP A 191 4.98 3.87 -6.79
N ARG A 192 5.37 3.39 -5.60
CA ARG A 192 4.53 2.49 -4.79
C ARG A 192 3.24 3.16 -4.32
N MET A 193 3.33 4.39 -3.80
CA MET A 193 2.15 5.14 -3.34
C MET A 193 1.18 5.47 -4.48
N ILE A 194 1.69 5.78 -5.68
CA ILE A 194 0.84 6.00 -6.87
C ILE A 194 0.14 4.71 -7.27
N MET A 195 0.89 3.61 -7.38
CA MET A 195 0.33 2.31 -7.75
C MET A 195 -0.74 1.87 -6.75
N ASP A 196 -0.42 1.94 -5.45
CA ASP A 196 -1.34 1.57 -4.38
C ASP A 196 -2.57 2.48 -4.33
N HIS A 197 -2.43 3.79 -4.61
CA HIS A 197 -3.58 4.70 -4.70
C HIS A 197 -4.57 4.24 -5.76
N VAL A 198 -4.08 4.01 -6.98
CA VAL A 198 -4.93 3.64 -8.12
C VAL A 198 -5.61 2.29 -7.85
N LEU A 199 -4.85 1.32 -7.33
CA LEU A 199 -5.39 -0.01 -7.03
C LEU A 199 -6.36 -0.01 -5.85
N HIS A 200 -6.12 0.83 -4.83
CA HIS A 200 -7.03 1.00 -3.71
C HIS A 200 -8.40 1.52 -4.17
N VAL A 201 -8.42 2.55 -5.03
CA VAL A 201 -9.66 3.09 -5.62
C VAL A 201 -10.43 2.03 -6.41
N LEU A 202 -9.72 1.04 -6.96
CA LEU A 202 -10.30 -0.09 -7.69
C LEU A 202 -10.63 -1.30 -6.81
N ASN A 203 -10.41 -1.22 -5.49
CA ASN A 203 -10.53 -2.35 -4.54
C ASN A 203 -9.65 -3.57 -4.91
N LEU A 204 -8.42 -3.30 -5.36
CA LEU A 204 -7.40 -4.27 -5.76
C LEU A 204 -6.16 -4.25 -4.85
N ASP A 205 -6.25 -3.57 -3.70
CA ASP A 205 -5.25 -3.51 -2.62
C ASP A 205 -4.88 -4.90 -2.07
N TRP A 206 -5.81 -5.85 -2.13
CA TRP A 206 -5.62 -7.23 -1.69
C TRP A 206 -4.62 -8.04 -2.54
N ILE A 207 -4.15 -7.56 -3.69
CA ILE A 207 -3.15 -8.25 -4.53
C ILE A 207 -1.75 -7.97 -3.97
N ASP A 208 -1.50 -8.44 -2.75
CA ASP A 208 -0.24 -8.29 -2.04
C ASP A 208 -0.06 -9.46 -1.07
N LEU A 209 1.11 -10.09 -1.10
CA LEU A 209 1.41 -11.25 -0.26
C LEU A 209 1.28 -10.90 1.24
N TYR A 210 1.52 -9.65 1.62
CA TYR A 210 1.52 -9.18 3.00
C TYR A 210 0.25 -8.40 3.39
N ALA A 211 -0.80 -8.40 2.55
CA ALA A 211 -2.08 -7.78 2.90
C ALA A 211 -2.92 -8.65 3.84
N LEU A 212 -3.58 -8.06 4.83
CA LEU A 212 -4.60 -8.73 5.65
C LEU A 212 -5.93 -8.82 4.86
N SER A 213 -5.97 -9.69 3.86
CA SER A 213 -7.13 -9.97 3.02
C SER A 213 -8.11 -10.95 3.66
#